data_AF-A0A2H3GMS8-F1
#
_entry.id   AF-A0A2H3GMS8-F1
#
_cell.length_a   1.000
_cell.length_b   1.000
_cell.length_c   1.000
_cell.angle_alpha   90.00
_cell.angle_beta   90.00
_cell.angle_gamma   90.00
#
_symmetry.space_group_name_H-M   'P 1'
#
loop_
_entity.id
_entity.type
_entity.pdbx_description
1 polymer ?
#
loop_
_entity_poly.entity_id
_entity_poly.type
_entity_poly.pdbx_seq_one_letter_code
_entity_poly.pdbx_strand_id
1 'polypeptide(L)'
;MAAAPDSLASSMAGLGVSKQFTLSSSDSSSSVGDDAPLPFPEALPRADFLAEDFQPAAYLSALPHRHQTLEDLRSDLRDRSAAISSELLELVNSNYTAFLSLGSELRGGDDKVENAKVSLLGFRRAVEEVKTKVTERREETNTLNWELRGVRSAIEKGRKMIELSERLASLEERLSLDSLPADEDWDEDSEDEGEDDNYGSSTAKLLTSAQECSRITKLLESMDPDTPYVIKMEERLTRCRNTLLLDLGNALKEAKKAGVNGQDRVLKCLAIYRVLDAQSEAVKALRGG
;
A
#
# COMPACT_ATOMS: atom_id res chain seq x y z
N MET A 1 1.82 -16.79 15.58
CA MET A 1 0.97 -16.61 16.79
C MET A 1 -0.35 -16.06 16.32
N ALA A 2 -1.33 -16.94 16.23
CA ALA A 2 -2.70 -16.65 15.89
C ALA A 2 -3.46 -16.19 17.14
N ALA A 3 -4.35 -15.22 17.01
CA ALA A 3 -5.73 -15.26 17.48
C ALA A 3 -6.35 -13.86 17.39
N ALA A 4 -7.32 -13.74 16.47
CA ALA A 4 -8.37 -12.73 16.47
C ALA A 4 -9.45 -13.11 17.53
N PRO A 5 -10.45 -12.27 17.78
CA PRO A 5 -11.22 -12.23 19.02
C PRO A 5 -12.36 -13.27 19.09
N ASP A 6 -12.55 -13.85 20.27
CA ASP A 6 -13.68 -14.70 20.60
C ASP A 6 -14.97 -13.90 20.79
N SER A 7 -15.85 -14.03 19.81
CA SER A 7 -17.29 -13.84 19.92
C SER A 7 -17.91 -15.06 20.62
N LEU A 8 -18.49 -14.88 21.80
CA LEU A 8 -19.38 -15.87 22.41
C LEU A 8 -20.76 -15.26 22.67
N ALA A 9 -21.57 -15.30 21.62
CA ALA A 9 -23.00 -15.48 21.72
C ALA A 9 -23.25 -16.99 21.89
N SER A 10 -23.69 -17.41 23.08
CA SER A 10 -24.44 -18.64 23.39
C SER A 10 -24.59 -18.64 24.92
N SER A 11 -25.74 -18.73 25.55
CA SER A 11 -26.75 -19.76 25.33
C SER A 11 -28.01 -19.33 26.08
N MET A 12 -29.09 -19.11 25.34
CA MET A 12 -30.43 -19.22 25.92
C MET A 12 -30.71 -20.71 26.11
N ALA A 13 -30.31 -21.22 27.28
CA ALA A 13 -30.74 -22.52 27.75
C ALA A 13 -31.94 -22.30 28.69
N GLY A 14 -33.13 -22.45 28.12
CA GLY A 14 -34.30 -22.77 28.92
C GLY A 14 -34.09 -24.10 29.61
N LEU A 15 -34.21 -24.10 30.94
CA LEU A 15 -34.58 -25.27 31.71
C LEU A 15 -35.72 -24.83 32.62
N GLY A 16 -36.92 -25.24 32.21
CA GLY A 16 -38.10 -25.09 33.02
C GLY A 16 -38.16 -26.10 34.16
N VAL A 17 -39.06 -25.76 35.07
CA VAL A 17 -39.90 -26.67 35.88
C VAL A 17 -39.25 -27.26 37.13
N SER A 18 -39.60 -26.64 38.27
CA SER A 18 -40.16 -27.37 39.41
C SER A 18 -41.60 -26.88 39.65
N LYS A 19 -42.52 -27.33 38.79
CA LYS A 19 -43.93 -27.44 39.16
C LYS A 19 -44.02 -28.56 40.20
N GLN A 20 -44.26 -28.22 41.46
CA GLN A 20 -44.86 -29.17 42.39
C GLN A 20 -46.35 -29.27 42.06
N PHE A 21 -46.65 -30.19 41.14
CA PHE A 21 -47.96 -30.78 40.99
C PHE A 21 -48.07 -31.91 42.03
N THR A 22 -48.82 -31.68 43.09
CA THR A 22 -49.39 -32.76 43.92
C THR A 22 -50.85 -32.91 43.52
N LEU A 23 -51.12 -33.85 42.62
CA LEU A 23 -52.49 -34.27 42.29
C LEU A 23 -52.95 -35.31 43.30
N SER A 24 -54.04 -34.94 43.98
CA SER A 24 -55.15 -35.75 44.52
C SER A 24 -54.88 -37.21 44.88
N SER A 25 -54.79 -37.46 46.19
CA SER A 25 -55.35 -38.68 46.78
C SER A 25 -56.73 -38.34 47.32
N SER A 26 -57.75 -38.67 46.55
CA SER A 26 -59.12 -38.81 47.05
C SER A 26 -59.17 -40.08 47.90
N ASP A 27 -58.99 -39.95 49.22
CA ASP A 27 -59.60 -40.90 50.16
C ASP A 27 -60.93 -40.30 50.60
N SER A 28 -62.00 -40.84 50.03
CA SER A 28 -63.37 -40.60 50.46
C SER A 28 -63.78 -41.76 51.36
N SER A 29 -63.87 -41.54 52.67
CA SER A 29 -65.16 -41.61 53.40
C SER A 29 -65.06 -41.40 54.93
N SER A 30 -65.87 -40.44 55.39
CA SER A 30 -66.56 -40.34 56.70
C SER A 30 -65.77 -40.12 58.01
N SER A 31 -65.95 -38.93 58.62
CA SER A 31 -66.64 -38.73 59.92
C SER A 31 -66.08 -37.55 60.75
N VAL A 32 -66.81 -36.42 60.74
CA VAL A 32 -66.96 -35.35 61.77
C VAL A 32 -65.74 -34.54 62.28
N GLY A 33 -65.83 -33.20 62.19
CA GLY A 33 -65.04 -32.24 62.99
C GLY A 33 -64.43 -31.07 62.21
N ASP A 34 -65.18 -29.98 62.03
CA ASP A 34 -64.74 -28.75 61.35
C ASP A 34 -64.17 -27.76 62.40
N ASP A 35 -62.86 -27.81 62.63
CA ASP A 35 -62.10 -26.88 63.49
C ASP A 35 -60.81 -26.46 62.76
N ALA A 36 -60.97 -25.66 61.70
CA ALA A 36 -59.87 -25.08 60.93
C ALA A 36 -59.38 -23.76 61.59
N PRO A 37 -58.08 -23.56 61.81
CA PRO A 37 -57.56 -22.34 62.45
C PRO A 37 -57.78 -21.10 61.59
N LEU A 38 -58.31 -20.05 62.22
CA LEU A 38 -58.62 -18.76 61.59
C LEU A 38 -57.36 -18.08 61.00
N PRO A 39 -57.46 -17.40 59.84
CA PRO A 39 -56.33 -16.72 59.22
C PRO A 39 -55.85 -15.52 60.04
N PHE A 40 -54.53 -15.35 60.17
CA PHE A 40 -53.91 -14.19 60.80
C PHE A 40 -54.21 -12.91 59.99
N PRO A 41 -54.41 -11.76 60.65
CA PRO A 41 -54.56 -10.49 59.95
C PRO A 41 -53.28 -10.14 59.19
N GLU A 42 -53.42 -9.76 57.92
CA GLU A 42 -52.34 -9.26 57.07
C GLU A 42 -51.82 -7.90 57.62
N ALA A 43 -50.63 -7.44 57.22
CA ALA A 43 -50.13 -6.11 57.64
C ALA A 43 -50.73 -4.98 56.76
N LEU A 44 -50.90 -3.76 57.27
CA LEU A 44 -51.56 -2.63 56.57
C LEU A 44 -50.79 -2.07 55.34
N PRO A 45 -51.03 -2.44 54.06
CA PRO A 45 -50.10 -2.13 52.96
C PRO A 45 -49.66 -0.65 52.83
N ARG A 46 -48.38 -0.43 52.50
CA ARG A 46 -47.77 0.93 52.38
C ARG A 46 -48.51 1.82 51.37
N ALA A 47 -49.05 1.21 50.31
CA ALA A 47 -49.73 1.91 49.23
C ALA A 47 -50.95 2.72 49.71
N ASP A 48 -51.63 2.26 50.75
CA ASP A 48 -52.83 2.91 51.27
C ASP A 48 -52.54 4.27 51.93
N PHE A 49 -51.29 4.48 52.37
CA PHE A 49 -50.83 5.72 53.02
C PHE A 49 -50.21 6.73 52.05
N LEU A 50 -50.19 6.45 50.74
CA LEU A 50 -49.61 7.34 49.72
C LEU A 50 -50.63 8.25 49.03
N ALA A 51 -51.92 8.17 49.40
CA ALA A 51 -52.96 9.01 48.83
C ALA A 51 -52.85 10.46 49.35
N GLU A 52 -52.93 11.44 48.44
CA GLU A 52 -52.82 12.88 48.76
C GLU A 52 -53.92 13.36 49.73
N ASP A 53 -55.13 12.79 49.64
CA ASP A 53 -56.28 13.10 50.50
C ASP A 53 -56.58 11.96 51.50
N PHE A 54 -55.53 11.41 52.14
CA PHE A 54 -55.70 10.32 53.09
C PHE A 54 -56.58 10.73 54.28
N GLN A 55 -57.74 10.08 54.45
CA GLN A 55 -58.65 10.28 55.57
C GLN A 55 -58.58 9.10 56.55
N PRO A 56 -57.94 9.27 57.73
CA PRO A 56 -57.71 8.16 58.65
C PRO A 56 -59.00 7.52 59.17
N ALA A 57 -60.03 8.33 59.44
CA ALA A 57 -61.30 7.84 59.97
C ALA A 57 -62.06 6.98 58.94
N ALA A 58 -62.08 7.40 57.67
CA ALA A 58 -62.70 6.65 56.58
C ALA A 58 -61.92 5.35 56.30
N TYR A 59 -60.59 5.42 56.29
CA TYR A 59 -59.71 4.26 56.09
C TYR A 59 -59.89 3.20 57.18
N LEU A 60 -59.83 3.59 58.45
CA LEU A 60 -60.04 2.66 59.57
C LEU A 60 -61.46 2.08 59.61
N SER A 61 -62.47 2.82 59.14
CA SER A 61 -63.84 2.33 59.04
C SER A 61 -64.09 1.37 57.87
N ALA A 62 -63.24 1.42 56.83
CA ALA A 62 -63.29 0.56 55.65
C ALA A 62 -62.52 -0.76 55.84
N LEU A 63 -61.97 -1.00 57.03
CA LEU A 63 -61.27 -2.22 57.43
C LEU A 63 -62.12 -3.35 58.13
N PRO A 64 -63.48 -3.42 58.06
CA PRO A 64 -64.27 -4.29 58.92
C PRO A 64 -64.17 -5.80 58.60
N HIS A 65 -63.39 -6.19 57.59
CA HIS A 65 -63.18 -7.60 57.19
C HIS A 65 -61.85 -8.19 57.72
N ARG A 66 -61.12 -7.45 58.57
CA ARG A 66 -59.94 -7.96 59.28
C ARG A 66 -60.34 -8.31 60.71
N HIS A 67 -60.27 -9.60 61.06
CA HIS A 67 -60.45 -10.08 62.43
C HIS A 67 -59.24 -9.70 63.32
N GLN A 68 -58.96 -8.40 63.45
CA GLN A 68 -57.80 -7.86 64.16
C GLN A 68 -58.23 -7.21 65.48
N THR A 69 -57.40 -7.33 66.53
CA THR A 69 -57.65 -6.60 67.78
C THR A 69 -57.20 -5.15 67.64
N LEU A 70 -57.85 -4.23 68.37
CA LEU A 70 -57.46 -2.82 68.37
C LEU A 70 -56.02 -2.59 68.85
N GLU A 71 -55.50 -3.48 69.72
CA GLU A 71 -54.12 -3.40 70.19
C GLU A 71 -53.14 -3.75 69.07
N ASP A 72 -53.46 -4.77 68.26
CA ASP A 72 -52.64 -5.21 67.12
C ASP A 72 -52.63 -4.18 65.97
N LEU A 73 -53.79 -3.54 65.70
CA LEU A 73 -53.86 -2.43 64.76
C LEU A 73 -53.03 -1.22 65.24
N ARG A 74 -53.00 -0.99 66.55
CA ARG A 74 -52.21 0.10 67.14
C ARG A 74 -50.71 -0.18 67.06
N SER A 75 -50.27 -1.42 67.23
CA SER A 75 -48.86 -1.79 67.00
C SER A 75 -48.48 -1.69 65.53
N ASP A 76 -49.28 -2.22 64.60
CA ASP A 76 -48.97 -2.17 63.16
C ASP A 76 -48.88 -0.71 62.64
N LEU A 77 -49.76 0.18 63.12
CA LEU A 77 -49.66 1.62 62.81
C LEU A 77 -48.39 2.27 63.40
N ARG A 78 -47.99 1.90 64.61
CA ARG A 78 -46.74 2.43 65.22
C ARG A 78 -45.51 1.93 64.49
N ASP A 79 -45.45 0.65 64.17
CA ASP A 79 -44.33 0.03 63.45
C ASP A 79 -44.18 0.67 62.06
N ARG A 80 -45.30 0.98 61.39
CA ARG A 80 -45.29 1.70 60.12
C ARG A 80 -44.85 3.15 60.23
N SER A 81 -45.29 3.85 61.28
CA SER A 81 -44.81 5.21 61.53
C SER A 81 -43.29 5.23 61.76
N ALA A 82 -42.76 4.24 62.47
CA ALA A 82 -41.34 4.08 62.70
C ALA A 82 -40.60 3.75 61.38
N ALA A 83 -41.12 2.81 60.58
CA ALA A 83 -40.55 2.44 59.28
C ALA A 83 -40.52 3.64 58.30
N ILE A 84 -41.60 4.42 58.22
CA ILE A 84 -41.65 5.63 57.39
C ILE A 84 -40.63 6.67 57.88
N SER A 85 -40.47 6.82 59.20
CA SER A 85 -39.49 7.77 59.74
C SER A 85 -38.04 7.36 59.43
N SER A 86 -37.74 6.05 59.46
CA SER A 86 -36.42 5.54 59.05
C SER A 86 -36.22 5.65 57.54
N GLU A 87 -37.23 5.35 56.72
CA GLU A 87 -37.17 5.51 55.26
C GLU A 87 -36.92 6.98 54.88
N LEU A 88 -37.56 7.93 55.58
CA LEU A 88 -37.36 9.35 55.34
C LEU A 88 -35.93 9.78 55.67
N LEU A 89 -35.40 9.35 56.81
CA LEU A 89 -34.02 9.64 57.20
C LEU A 89 -33.02 9.02 56.22
N GLU A 90 -33.29 7.79 55.77
CA GLU A 90 -32.45 7.09 54.79
C GLU A 90 -32.51 7.79 53.43
N LEU A 91 -33.69 8.22 52.97
CA LEU A 91 -33.84 8.96 51.72
C LEU A 91 -33.12 10.30 51.78
N VAL A 92 -33.27 11.05 52.87
CA VAL A 92 -32.60 12.34 53.05
C VAL A 92 -31.08 12.16 53.12
N ASN A 93 -30.60 11.15 53.84
CA ASN A 93 -29.16 10.90 53.97
C ASN A 93 -28.54 10.39 52.66
N SER A 94 -29.19 9.45 51.97
CA SER A 94 -28.74 8.95 50.66
C SER A 94 -28.74 10.06 49.60
N ASN A 95 -29.78 10.89 49.59
CA ASN A 95 -29.88 11.98 48.64
C ASN A 95 -28.86 13.10 48.95
N TYR A 96 -28.65 13.44 50.22
CA TYR A 96 -27.63 14.41 50.63
C TYR A 96 -26.20 13.95 50.31
N THR A 97 -25.88 12.68 50.56
CA THR A 97 -24.57 12.11 50.22
C THR A 97 -24.34 12.07 48.71
N ALA A 98 -25.35 11.73 47.90
CA ALA A 98 -25.28 11.80 46.45
C ALA A 98 -25.07 13.25 45.95
N PHE A 99 -25.77 14.22 46.53
CA PHE A 99 -25.57 15.64 46.16
C PHE A 99 -24.20 16.17 46.55
N LEU A 100 -23.66 15.77 47.71
CA LEU A 100 -22.30 16.13 48.09
C LEU A 100 -21.25 15.48 47.19
N SER A 101 -21.44 14.21 46.80
CA SER A 101 -20.53 13.55 45.86
C SER A 101 -20.55 14.25 44.50
N LEU A 102 -21.74 14.53 43.96
CA LEU A 102 -21.90 15.24 42.69
C LEU A 102 -21.32 16.65 42.76
N GLY A 103 -21.53 17.38 43.85
CA GLY A 103 -20.94 18.69 44.07
C GLY A 103 -19.41 18.63 44.14
N SER A 104 -18.84 17.59 44.77
CA SER A 104 -17.39 17.39 44.84
C SER A 104 -16.78 17.00 43.50
N GLU A 105 -17.46 16.16 42.72
CA GLU A 105 -17.04 15.74 41.38
C GLU A 105 -17.14 16.89 40.39
N LEU A 106 -18.21 17.69 40.45
CA LEU A 106 -18.39 18.85 39.59
C LEU A 106 -17.35 19.94 39.91
N ARG A 107 -17.09 20.18 41.21
CA ARG A 107 -16.09 21.17 41.64
C ARG A 107 -14.66 20.78 41.26
N GLY A 108 -14.32 19.49 41.27
CA GLY A 108 -13.01 19.00 40.81
C GLY A 108 -12.97 18.67 39.30
N GLY A 109 -14.12 18.60 38.64
CA GLY A 109 -14.24 18.28 37.22
C GLY A 109 -13.75 19.42 36.32
N ASP A 110 -13.99 20.66 36.73
CA ASP A 110 -13.56 21.86 35.99
C ASP A 110 -12.03 21.91 35.86
N ASP A 111 -11.31 21.64 36.95
CA ASP A 111 -9.84 21.54 36.95
C ASP A 111 -9.33 20.43 36.02
N LYS A 112 -10.00 19.28 35.96
CA LYS A 112 -9.62 18.18 35.06
C LYS A 112 -9.82 18.57 33.59
N VAL A 113 -10.91 19.29 33.29
CA VAL A 113 -11.21 19.76 31.93
C VAL A 113 -10.22 20.83 31.50
N GLU A 114 -9.91 21.80 32.36
CA GLU A 114 -8.90 22.82 32.06
C GLU A 114 -7.50 22.20 31.90
N ASN A 115 -7.11 21.22 32.72
CA ASN A 115 -5.87 20.48 32.52
C ASN A 115 -5.82 19.72 31.18
N ALA A 116 -6.92 19.08 30.78
CA ALA A 116 -7.03 18.43 29.48
C ALA A 116 -6.94 19.43 28.31
N LYS A 117 -7.56 20.60 28.46
CA LYS A 117 -7.47 21.68 27.47
C LYS A 117 -6.05 22.20 27.33
N VAL A 118 -5.33 22.40 28.43
CA VAL A 118 -3.91 22.81 28.40
C VAL A 118 -3.05 21.75 27.72
N SER A 119 -3.25 20.46 28.02
CA SER A 119 -2.48 19.39 27.37
C SER A 119 -2.79 19.27 25.88
N LEU A 120 -4.05 19.45 25.46
CA LEU A 120 -4.44 19.49 24.05
C LEU A 120 -3.83 20.69 23.30
N LEU A 121 -3.76 21.85 23.94
CA LEU A 121 -3.09 23.02 23.37
C LEU A 121 -1.58 22.78 23.22
N GLY A 122 -0.95 22.15 24.21
CA GLY A 122 0.46 21.73 24.13
C GLY A 122 0.70 20.73 22.99
N PHE A 123 -0.17 19.73 22.86
CA PHE A 123 -0.10 18.76 21.77
C PHE A 123 -0.29 19.41 20.40
N ARG A 124 -1.28 20.30 20.25
CA ARG A 124 -1.50 21.04 19.00
C ARG A 124 -0.25 21.82 18.60
N ARG A 125 0.38 22.53 19.53
CA ARG A 125 1.62 23.28 19.28
C ARG A 125 2.75 22.35 18.85
N ALA A 126 2.93 21.21 19.52
CA ALA A 126 3.94 20.23 19.15
C ALA A 126 3.71 19.65 17.75
N VAL A 127 2.45 19.38 17.37
CA VAL A 127 2.10 18.93 16.01
C VAL A 127 2.37 20.01 14.97
N GLU A 128 2.03 21.27 15.27
CA GLU A 128 2.34 22.39 14.38
C GLU A 128 3.86 22.53 14.17
N GLU A 129 4.67 22.39 15.22
CA GLU A 129 6.14 22.41 15.13
C GLU A 129 6.71 21.22 14.32
N VAL A 130 6.16 20.02 14.51
CA VAL A 130 6.57 18.86 13.69
C VAL A 130 6.18 19.08 12.24
N LYS A 131 5.00 19.63 11.98
CA LYS A 131 4.54 19.93 10.63
C LYS A 131 5.48 20.90 9.92
N THR A 132 5.91 21.99 10.58
CA THR A 132 6.85 22.95 9.97
C THR A 132 8.20 22.31 9.65
N LYS A 133 8.77 21.51 10.57
CA LYS A 133 10.02 20.78 10.34
C LYS A 133 9.91 19.78 9.18
N VAL A 134 8.76 19.11 9.04
CA VAL A 134 8.52 18.17 7.94
C VAL A 134 8.39 18.90 6.61
N THR A 135 7.72 20.07 6.57
CA THR A 135 7.61 20.85 5.34
C THR A 135 8.95 21.41 4.90
N GLU A 136 9.77 21.90 5.83
CA GLU A 136 11.13 22.38 5.55
C GLU A 136 12.01 21.26 4.98
N ARG A 137 12.06 20.10 5.67
CA ARG A 137 12.80 18.93 5.16
C ARG A 137 12.30 18.44 3.81
N ARG A 138 10.99 18.54 3.56
CA ARG A 138 10.41 18.18 2.26
C ARG A 138 10.93 19.10 1.17
N GLU A 139 11.00 20.40 1.42
CA GLU A 139 11.53 21.39 0.48
C GLU A 139 13.01 21.14 0.19
N GLU A 140 13.83 20.93 1.22
CA GLU A 140 15.25 20.55 1.08
C GLU A 140 15.44 19.25 0.30
N THR A 141 14.61 18.24 0.59
CA THR A 141 14.68 16.96 -0.13
C THR A 141 14.28 17.13 -1.60
N ASN A 142 13.32 18.00 -1.90
CA ASN A 142 12.89 18.28 -3.27
C ASN A 142 13.98 19.00 -4.06
N THR A 143 14.68 19.97 -3.46
CA THR A 143 15.80 20.66 -4.13
C THR A 143 16.94 19.69 -4.42
N LEU A 144 17.35 18.90 -3.43
CA LEU A 144 18.35 17.83 -3.60
C LEU A 144 17.93 16.80 -4.66
N ASN A 145 16.64 16.46 -4.73
CA ASN A 145 16.15 15.54 -5.76
C ASN A 145 16.25 16.14 -7.17
N TRP A 146 16.00 17.44 -7.30
CA TRP A 146 16.14 18.15 -8.57
C TRP A 146 17.59 18.21 -9.03
N GLU A 147 18.50 18.54 -8.12
CA GLU A 147 19.95 18.50 -8.36
C GLU A 147 20.41 17.09 -8.75
N LEU A 148 19.97 16.06 -8.02
CA LEU A 148 20.29 14.67 -8.32
C LEU A 148 19.79 14.24 -9.71
N ARG A 149 18.60 14.69 -10.12
CA ARG A 149 18.09 14.45 -11.49
C ARG A 149 18.96 15.13 -12.53
N GLY A 150 19.37 16.38 -12.29
CA GLY A 150 20.29 17.11 -13.17
C GLY A 150 21.62 16.37 -13.33
N VAL A 151 22.24 15.96 -12.22
CA VAL A 151 23.49 15.19 -12.21
C VAL A 151 23.32 13.86 -12.92
N ARG A 152 22.23 13.12 -12.68
CA ARG A 152 21.96 11.85 -13.39
C ARG A 152 21.80 12.06 -14.89
N SER A 153 21.10 13.11 -15.31
CA SER A 153 20.97 13.43 -16.73
C SER A 153 22.31 13.79 -17.36
N ALA A 154 23.18 14.51 -16.64
CA ALA A 154 24.53 14.85 -17.10
C ALA A 154 25.42 13.59 -17.22
N ILE A 155 25.35 12.69 -16.23
CA ILE A 155 26.05 11.39 -16.27
C ILE A 155 25.59 10.56 -17.46
N GLU A 156 24.28 10.49 -17.71
CA GLU A 156 23.73 9.75 -18.84
C GLU A 156 24.21 10.33 -20.18
N LYS A 157 24.21 11.67 -20.33
CA LYS A 157 24.79 12.33 -21.50
C LYS A 157 26.28 12.00 -21.66
N GLY A 158 27.04 12.04 -20.57
CA GLY A 158 28.46 11.69 -20.56
C GLY A 158 28.72 10.22 -20.93
N ARG A 159 27.90 9.29 -20.44
CA ARG A 159 28.00 7.85 -20.79
C ARG A 159 27.73 7.61 -22.27
N LYS A 160 26.69 8.23 -22.82
CA LYS A 160 26.40 8.16 -24.27
C LYS A 160 27.55 8.72 -25.10
N MET A 161 28.16 9.82 -24.66
CA MET A 161 29.33 10.41 -25.29
C MET A 161 30.52 9.44 -25.31
N ILE A 162 30.80 8.79 -24.18
CA ILE A 162 31.88 7.79 -24.08
C ILE A 162 31.57 6.57 -24.95
N GLU A 163 30.35 6.01 -24.87
CA GLU A 163 29.91 4.88 -25.68
C GLU A 163 30.05 5.17 -27.19
N LEU A 164 29.67 6.38 -27.61
CA LEU A 164 29.80 6.79 -29.00
C LEU A 164 31.26 6.89 -29.42
N SER A 165 32.13 7.45 -28.58
CA SER A 165 33.57 7.53 -28.88
C SER A 165 34.24 6.16 -28.97
N GLU A 166 33.87 5.23 -28.09
CA GLU A 166 34.44 3.87 -28.03
C GLU A 166 33.98 3.04 -29.24
N ARG A 167 32.68 3.08 -29.56
CA ARG A 167 32.16 2.40 -30.75
C ARG A 167 32.74 2.97 -32.05
N LEU A 168 32.90 4.29 -32.14
CA LEU A 168 33.57 4.92 -33.29
C LEU A 168 35.04 4.51 -33.39
N ALA A 169 35.78 4.51 -32.27
CA ALA A 169 37.19 4.11 -32.27
C ALA A 169 37.35 2.63 -32.68
N SER A 170 36.50 1.74 -32.15
CA SER A 170 36.49 0.32 -32.53
C SER A 170 36.17 0.12 -34.02
N LEU A 171 35.21 0.89 -34.55
CA LEU A 171 34.90 0.86 -35.97
C LEU A 171 36.06 1.38 -36.82
N GLU A 172 36.68 2.50 -36.43
CA GLU A 172 37.85 3.08 -37.10
C GLU A 172 39.03 2.10 -37.11
N GLU A 173 39.33 1.45 -35.98
CA GLU A 173 40.39 0.46 -35.87
C GLU A 173 40.14 -0.73 -36.80
N ARG A 174 38.95 -1.33 -36.72
CA ARG A 174 38.57 -2.45 -37.59
C ARG A 174 38.68 -2.10 -39.08
N LEU A 175 38.20 -0.92 -39.44
CA LEU A 175 38.20 -0.48 -40.83
C LEU A 175 39.61 -0.10 -41.31
N SER A 176 40.44 0.47 -40.43
CA SER A 176 41.85 0.75 -40.73
C SER A 176 42.63 -0.55 -40.98
N LEU A 177 42.37 -1.59 -40.18
CA LEU A 177 42.95 -2.93 -40.37
C LEU A 177 42.47 -3.59 -41.67
N ASP A 178 41.19 -3.42 -42.05
CA ASP A 178 40.64 -3.98 -43.28
C ASP A 178 41.10 -3.22 -44.55
N SER A 179 41.46 -1.92 -44.42
CA SER A 179 41.90 -1.08 -45.54
C SER A 179 43.40 -1.19 -45.87
N LEU A 180 44.19 -1.87 -45.03
CA LEU A 180 45.55 -2.26 -45.39
C LEU A 180 45.46 -3.37 -46.45
N PRO A 181 46.04 -3.20 -47.65
CA PRO A 181 46.10 -4.28 -48.62
C PRO A 181 46.85 -5.44 -47.95
N ALA A 182 46.27 -6.63 -48.04
CA ALA A 182 46.91 -7.87 -47.59
C ALA A 182 48.11 -8.17 -48.51
N ASP A 183 49.19 -7.42 -48.34
CA ASP A 183 50.49 -7.69 -48.93
C ASP A 183 51.54 -7.50 -47.82
N GLU A 184 52.32 -8.57 -47.61
CA GLU A 184 53.56 -8.73 -46.84
C GLU A 184 53.50 -9.60 -45.56
N ASP A 185 53.86 -10.88 -45.79
CA ASP A 185 54.65 -11.80 -44.97
C ASP A 185 54.09 -12.35 -43.64
N TRP A 186 53.40 -13.49 -43.76
CA TRP A 186 53.46 -14.56 -42.78
C TRP A 186 53.96 -15.84 -43.48
N ASP A 187 55.28 -16.01 -43.52
CA ASP A 187 55.92 -17.32 -43.63
C ASP A 187 55.59 -18.10 -42.34
N GLU A 188 54.61 -19.00 -42.40
CA GLU A 188 54.63 -20.22 -41.60
C GLU A 188 53.80 -21.30 -42.31
N ASP A 189 54.50 -22.37 -42.68
CA ASP A 189 54.01 -23.59 -43.33
C ASP A 189 52.63 -24.03 -42.82
N SER A 190 51.65 -24.10 -43.73
CA SER A 190 50.44 -24.89 -43.53
C SER A 190 49.99 -25.43 -44.88
N GLU A 191 50.52 -26.60 -45.22
CA GLU A 191 49.90 -27.50 -46.19
C GLU A 191 48.59 -28.04 -45.58
N ASP A 192 47.44 -27.49 -45.97
CA ASP A 192 46.19 -28.24 -45.95
C ASP A 192 45.18 -27.72 -47.00
N GLU A 193 44.54 -28.67 -47.66
CA GLU A 193 43.70 -28.48 -48.84
C GLU A 193 42.36 -27.81 -48.52
N GLY A 194 41.98 -26.79 -49.31
CA GLY A 194 40.63 -26.22 -49.28
C GLY A 194 40.53 -24.77 -49.75
N GLU A 195 40.64 -24.54 -51.07
CA GLU A 195 40.20 -23.30 -51.70
C GLU A 195 38.69 -23.09 -51.45
N ASP A 196 38.33 -22.06 -50.66
CA ASP A 196 37.32 -21.01 -50.97
C ASP A 196 36.74 -20.25 -49.73
N ASP A 197 37.21 -20.53 -48.50
CA ASP A 197 36.59 -19.96 -47.27
C ASP A 197 37.16 -18.62 -46.76
N ASN A 198 38.30 -18.14 -47.27
CA ASN A 198 38.93 -16.92 -46.74
C ASN A 198 38.16 -15.62 -47.10
N TYR A 199 37.54 -15.56 -48.29
CA TYR A 199 36.85 -14.37 -48.78
C TYR A 199 35.45 -14.15 -48.19
N GLY A 200 34.78 -15.22 -47.74
CA GLY A 200 33.50 -15.13 -47.04
C GLY A 200 33.61 -14.31 -45.75
N SER A 201 34.74 -14.45 -45.05
CA SER A 201 35.07 -13.70 -43.83
C SER A 201 35.13 -12.19 -44.08
N SER A 202 35.74 -11.74 -45.19
CA SER A 202 35.83 -10.31 -45.54
C SER A 202 34.45 -9.66 -45.75
N THR A 203 33.55 -10.31 -46.50
CA THR A 203 32.19 -9.79 -46.71
C THR A 203 31.34 -9.78 -45.42
N ALA A 204 31.55 -10.75 -44.53
CA ALA A 204 30.88 -10.81 -43.23
C ALA A 204 31.40 -9.74 -42.25
N LYS A 205 32.71 -9.48 -42.26
CA LYS A 205 33.33 -8.37 -41.50
C LYS A 205 32.80 -7.01 -41.98
N LEU A 206 32.74 -6.78 -43.29
CA LEU A 206 32.16 -5.56 -43.89
C LEU A 206 30.69 -5.37 -43.51
N LEU A 207 29.89 -6.45 -43.53
CA LEU A 207 28.50 -6.40 -43.08
C LEU A 207 28.40 -5.99 -41.60
N THR A 208 29.25 -6.57 -40.76
CA THR A 208 29.30 -6.24 -39.33
C THR A 208 29.70 -4.77 -39.13
N SER A 209 30.71 -4.28 -39.86
CA SER A 209 31.13 -2.86 -39.83
C SER A 209 30.00 -1.93 -40.29
N ALA A 210 29.24 -2.31 -41.32
CA ALA A 210 28.10 -1.54 -41.84
C ALA A 210 26.93 -1.46 -40.84
N GLN A 211 26.66 -2.56 -40.13
CA GLN A 211 25.68 -2.58 -39.05
C GLN A 211 26.10 -1.69 -37.89
N GLU A 212 27.38 -1.72 -37.49
CA GLU A 212 27.90 -0.84 -36.44
C GLU A 212 27.86 0.65 -36.86
N CYS A 213 28.24 0.99 -38.10
CA CYS A 213 28.05 2.34 -38.65
C CYS A 213 26.60 2.83 -38.48
N SER A 214 25.64 1.96 -38.80
CA SER A 214 24.21 2.28 -38.71
C SER A 214 23.75 2.45 -37.25
N ARG A 215 24.26 1.63 -36.32
CA ARG A 215 23.98 1.77 -34.88
C ARG A 215 24.57 3.06 -34.32
N ILE A 216 25.80 3.41 -34.70
CA ILE A 216 26.46 4.64 -34.29
C ILE A 216 25.71 5.86 -34.85
N THR A 217 25.23 5.80 -36.08
CA THR A 217 24.40 6.87 -36.68
C THR A 217 23.15 7.12 -35.84
N LYS A 218 22.43 6.06 -35.44
CA LYS A 218 21.25 6.17 -34.55
C LYS A 218 21.60 6.72 -33.17
N LEU A 219 22.77 6.35 -32.62
CA LEU A 219 23.23 6.92 -31.35
C LEU A 219 23.52 8.42 -31.49
N LEU A 220 24.14 8.83 -32.59
CA LEU A 220 24.44 10.22 -32.89
C LEU A 220 23.17 11.06 -33.05
N GLU A 221 22.14 10.54 -33.73
CA GLU A 221 20.83 11.17 -33.87
C GLU A 221 20.11 11.38 -32.53
N SER A 222 20.42 10.55 -31.52
CA SER A 222 19.85 10.69 -30.18
C SER A 222 20.52 11.78 -29.32
N MET A 223 21.59 12.40 -29.83
CA MET A 223 22.35 13.45 -29.17
C MET A 223 22.01 14.84 -29.73
N ASP A 224 22.34 15.88 -28.96
CA ASP A 224 22.10 17.26 -29.34
C ASP A 224 23.04 17.69 -30.51
N PRO A 225 22.52 18.03 -31.70
CA PRO A 225 23.32 18.24 -32.92
C PRO A 225 24.23 19.47 -32.87
N ASP A 226 23.90 20.47 -32.04
CA ASP A 226 24.63 21.74 -31.98
C ASP A 226 25.93 21.67 -31.15
N THR A 227 26.22 20.53 -30.52
CA THR A 227 27.42 20.42 -29.69
C THR A 227 28.67 20.22 -30.56
N PRO A 228 29.79 20.93 -30.31
CA PRO A 228 31.01 20.82 -31.12
C PRO A 228 31.61 19.40 -31.06
N TYR A 229 31.28 18.63 -30.02
CA TYR A 229 31.63 17.23 -29.92
C TYR A 229 30.91 16.38 -30.98
N VAL A 230 29.58 16.53 -31.12
CA VAL A 230 28.77 15.76 -32.08
C VAL A 230 29.21 16.05 -33.51
N ILE A 231 29.49 17.31 -33.85
CA ILE A 231 30.01 17.70 -35.17
C ILE A 231 31.31 16.96 -35.50
N LYS A 232 32.28 16.94 -34.56
CA LYS A 232 33.54 16.20 -34.76
C LYS A 232 33.35 14.70 -34.88
N MET A 233 32.37 14.12 -34.17
CA MET A 233 32.06 12.70 -34.28
C MET A 233 31.34 12.38 -35.59
N GLU A 234 30.53 13.28 -36.11
CA GLU A 234 29.91 13.17 -37.43
C GLU A 234 30.96 13.21 -38.55
N GLU A 235 31.93 14.12 -38.47
CA GLU A 235 33.08 14.15 -39.39
C GLU A 235 33.91 12.85 -39.35
N ARG A 236 34.05 12.23 -38.18
CA ARG A 236 34.69 10.91 -38.04
C ARG A 236 33.86 9.80 -38.65
N LEU A 237 32.56 9.78 -38.36
CA LEU A 237 31.63 8.78 -38.87
C LEU A 237 31.51 8.85 -40.40
N THR A 238 31.47 10.05 -40.97
CA THR A 238 31.46 10.25 -42.43
C THR A 238 32.74 9.75 -43.07
N ARG A 239 33.91 9.96 -42.44
CA ARG A 239 35.17 9.33 -42.89
C ARG A 239 35.07 7.81 -42.89
N CYS A 240 34.63 7.21 -41.79
CA CYS A 240 34.43 5.74 -41.69
C CYS A 240 33.46 5.21 -42.73
N ARG A 241 32.39 5.96 -43.00
CA ARG A 241 31.38 5.61 -44.00
C ARG A 241 32.00 5.61 -45.40
N ASN A 242 32.78 6.65 -45.75
CA ASN A 242 33.42 6.75 -47.06
C ASN A 242 34.44 5.64 -47.30
N THR A 243 35.26 5.30 -46.30
CA THR A 243 36.21 4.19 -46.38
C THR A 243 35.48 2.85 -46.52
N LEU A 244 34.40 2.61 -45.78
CA LEU A 244 33.61 1.39 -45.91
C LEU A 244 32.98 1.27 -47.31
N LEU A 245 32.50 2.38 -47.87
CA LEU A 245 31.95 2.41 -49.24
C LEU A 245 33.03 2.13 -50.31
N LEU A 246 34.28 2.54 -50.04
CA LEU A 246 35.42 2.23 -50.89
C LEU A 246 35.78 0.74 -50.82
N ASP A 247 35.88 0.18 -49.61
CA ASP A 247 36.18 -1.25 -49.39
C ASP A 247 35.09 -2.14 -49.99
N LEU A 248 33.82 -1.76 -49.79
CA LEU A 248 32.67 -2.44 -50.37
C LEU A 248 32.66 -2.34 -51.90
N GLY A 249 33.12 -1.20 -52.45
CA GLY A 249 33.30 -1.01 -53.88
C GLY A 249 34.41 -1.89 -54.47
N ASN A 250 35.51 -2.06 -53.75
CA ASN A 250 36.61 -2.96 -54.13
C ASN A 250 36.17 -4.44 -54.06
N ALA A 251 35.55 -4.84 -52.95
CA ALA A 251 34.98 -6.19 -52.78
C ALA A 251 33.94 -6.51 -53.86
N LEU A 252 33.12 -5.53 -54.27
CA LEU A 252 32.16 -5.71 -55.36
C LEU A 252 32.86 -5.90 -56.72
N LYS A 253 33.92 -5.16 -57.00
CA LYS A 253 34.72 -5.33 -58.24
C LYS A 253 35.40 -6.69 -58.28
N GLU A 254 35.96 -7.14 -57.16
CA GLU A 254 36.57 -8.48 -57.04
C GLU A 254 35.54 -9.59 -57.22
N ALA A 255 34.37 -9.48 -56.55
CA ALA A 255 33.27 -10.42 -56.73
C ALA A 255 32.76 -10.47 -58.18
N LYS A 256 32.76 -9.34 -58.89
CA LYS A 256 32.41 -9.27 -60.32
C LYS A 256 33.47 -9.95 -61.20
N LYS A 257 34.77 -9.74 -60.92
CA LYS A 257 35.88 -10.40 -61.64
C LYS A 257 35.86 -11.93 -61.45
N ALA A 258 35.39 -12.42 -60.31
CA ALA A 258 35.25 -13.86 -60.02
C ALA A 258 34.09 -14.55 -60.78
N GLY A 259 33.28 -13.82 -61.55
CA GLY A 259 32.31 -14.39 -62.48
C GLY A 259 31.20 -15.21 -61.80
N VAL A 260 30.99 -16.45 -62.25
CA VAL A 260 29.88 -17.32 -61.82
C VAL A 260 29.99 -17.71 -60.35
N ASN A 261 31.20 -17.95 -59.85
CA ASN A 261 31.44 -18.31 -58.44
C ASN A 261 31.31 -17.10 -57.49
N GLY A 262 31.29 -15.88 -58.03
CA GLY A 262 31.17 -14.62 -57.28
C GLY A 262 29.75 -14.07 -57.15
N GLN A 263 28.73 -14.68 -57.77
CA GLN A 263 27.38 -14.13 -57.80
C GLN A 263 26.76 -13.97 -56.40
N ASP A 264 26.96 -14.95 -55.53
CA ASP A 264 26.51 -14.88 -54.14
C ASP A 264 27.22 -13.76 -53.36
N ARG A 265 28.49 -13.50 -53.66
CA ARG A 265 29.27 -12.40 -53.06
C ARG A 265 28.74 -11.04 -53.52
N VAL A 266 28.41 -10.90 -54.81
CA VAL A 266 27.77 -9.69 -55.34
C VAL A 266 26.44 -9.42 -54.65
N LEU A 267 25.59 -10.44 -54.46
CA LEU A 267 24.31 -10.29 -53.75
C LEU A 267 24.50 -9.88 -52.28
N LYS A 268 25.49 -10.45 -51.59
CA LYS A 268 25.86 -10.05 -50.22
C LYS A 268 26.34 -8.61 -50.15
N CYS A 269 27.22 -8.17 -51.06
CA CYS A 269 27.68 -6.77 -51.12
C CYS A 269 26.52 -5.79 -51.38
N LEU A 270 25.57 -6.14 -52.26
CA LEU A 270 24.37 -5.33 -52.50
C LEU A 270 23.44 -5.25 -51.28
N ALA A 271 23.35 -6.33 -50.49
CA ALA A 271 22.62 -6.31 -49.22
C ALA A 271 23.28 -5.34 -48.22
N ILE A 272 24.61 -5.28 -48.16
CA ILE A 272 25.35 -4.35 -47.29
C ILE A 272 25.11 -2.90 -47.71
N TYR A 273 25.11 -2.58 -49.02
CA TYR A 273 24.74 -1.25 -49.51
C TYR A 273 23.32 -0.82 -49.09
N ARG A 274 22.38 -1.76 -48.96
CA ARG A 274 21.03 -1.47 -48.44
C ARG A 274 21.04 -1.14 -46.95
N VAL A 275 21.85 -1.84 -46.15
CA VAL A 275 21.98 -1.55 -44.70
C VAL A 275 22.51 -0.13 -44.47
N LEU A 276 23.43 0.33 -45.33
CA LEU A 276 23.99 1.68 -45.26
C LEU A 276 23.10 2.76 -45.90
N ASP A 277 21.98 2.38 -46.52
CA ASP A 277 21.13 3.28 -47.32
C ASP A 277 21.90 4.02 -48.44
N ALA A 278 22.82 3.31 -49.09
CA ALA A 278 23.73 3.82 -50.12
C ALA A 278 23.49 3.16 -51.49
N GLN A 279 22.23 2.99 -51.88
CA GLN A 279 21.87 2.26 -53.11
C GLN A 279 22.31 3.00 -54.38
N SER A 280 22.38 4.33 -54.34
CA SER A 280 22.84 5.16 -55.48
C SER A 280 24.32 4.92 -55.79
N GLU A 281 25.13 4.67 -54.77
CA GLU A 281 26.56 4.35 -54.92
C GLU A 281 26.77 2.91 -55.38
N ALA A 282 25.93 1.98 -54.92
CA ALA A 282 25.92 0.61 -55.45
C ALA A 282 25.69 0.58 -56.97
N VAL A 283 24.76 1.40 -57.47
CA VAL A 283 24.49 1.52 -58.91
C VAL A 283 25.69 2.12 -59.66
N LYS A 284 26.38 3.11 -59.07
CA LYS A 284 27.60 3.68 -59.66
C LYS A 284 28.74 2.65 -59.70
N ALA A 285 28.94 1.90 -58.62
CA ALA A 285 29.97 0.85 -58.55
C ALA A 285 29.70 -0.30 -59.53
N LEU A 286 28.42 -0.64 -59.77
CA LEU A 286 28.03 -1.65 -60.78
C LEU A 286 28.22 -1.17 -62.23
N ARG A 287 27.97 0.12 -62.51
CA ARG A 287 28.12 0.73 -63.85
C ARG A 287 29.54 1.14 -64.21
N GLY A 288 30.37 1.43 -63.20
CA GLY A 288 31.73 1.97 -63.36
C GLY A 288 32.84 0.93 -63.56
N GLY A 289 32.49 -0.30 -63.97
CA GLY A 289 33.44 -1.36 -64.28
C GLY A 289 33.01 -2.17 -65.48
#